data_AF-A0A645EKW0-F1
#
_entry.id   AF-A0A645EKW0-F1
#
_cell.length_a   1.000
_cell.length_b   1.000
_cell.length_c   1.000
_cell.angle_alpha   90.00
_cell.angle_beta   90.00
_cell.angle_gamma   90.00
#
_symmetry.space_group_name_H-M   'P 1'
#
loop_
_entity.id
_entity.type
_entity.pdbx_description
1 polymer ?
#
loop_
_entity_poly.entity_id
_entity_poly.type
_entity_poly.pdbx_seq_one_letter_code
_entity_poly.pdbx_strand_id
1 'polypeptide(L)'
;MKRTTPGAAIKAFVIYERPWWRESGLSGQMSADEGTIRTTFDVTEPDGPGVLTGLFGGAEAVSMSALGSAARERAFVDSLAAVFGPIARQQHTYVDYDWLADPFTRGCHTPHFAPGIWSMNGQQLAESYGPVHFAGAEYASKFNGYLEGAIRSGREEAKVIAREIG
;
A
#
# COMPACT_ATOMS: atom_id res chain seq x y z
N MET A 1 -10.01 19.38 -13.51
CA MET A 1 -9.32 19.07 -12.23
C MET A 1 -9.82 17.71 -11.74
N LYS A 2 -8.92 16.73 -11.56
CA LYS A 2 -9.30 15.43 -10.95
C LYS A 2 -9.75 15.71 -9.51
N ARG A 3 -10.99 15.33 -9.17
CA ARG A 3 -11.60 15.62 -7.86
C ARG A 3 -11.19 14.59 -6.79
N THR A 4 -10.79 13.40 -7.24
CA THR A 4 -10.26 12.29 -6.44
C THR A 4 -9.08 11.67 -7.17
N THR A 5 -8.02 11.30 -6.45
CA THR A 5 -6.83 10.65 -7.02
C THR A 5 -6.37 9.54 -6.06
N PRO A 6 -6.06 8.33 -6.54
CA PRO A 6 -5.47 7.29 -5.71
C PRO A 6 -4.12 7.76 -5.13
N GLY A 7 -3.76 7.24 -3.96
CA GLY A 7 -2.42 7.42 -3.42
C GLY A 7 -1.33 6.87 -4.37
N ALA A 8 -0.10 7.26 -4.10
CA ALA A 8 1.08 6.75 -4.80
C ALA A 8 1.83 5.81 -3.85
N ALA A 9 2.02 4.55 -4.27
CA ALA A 9 2.83 3.61 -3.51
C ALA A 9 3.52 2.57 -4.39
N ILE A 10 4.73 2.20 -3.99
CA ILE A 10 5.45 1.02 -4.49
C ILE A 10 5.70 0.13 -3.27
N LYS A 11 5.18 -1.09 -3.27
CA LYS A 11 5.43 -2.04 -2.18
C LYS A 11 6.65 -2.88 -2.54
N ALA A 12 7.60 -2.97 -1.64
CA ALA A 12 8.86 -3.66 -1.87
C ALA A 12 9.19 -4.63 -0.74
N PHE A 13 10.03 -5.60 -1.07
CA PHE A 13 10.49 -6.66 -0.18
C PHE A 13 11.98 -6.88 -0.39
N VAL A 14 12.71 -6.96 0.72
CA VAL A 14 14.10 -7.43 0.74
C VAL A 14 14.13 -8.77 1.45
N ILE A 15 14.64 -9.77 0.76
CA ILE A 15 14.63 -11.17 1.16
C ILE A 15 16.08 -11.60 1.43
N TYR A 16 16.36 -12.04 2.64
CA TYR A 16 17.66 -12.54 3.09
C TYR A 16 17.57 -14.05 3.35
N GLU A 17 18.72 -14.73 3.39
CA GLU A 17 18.77 -16.16 3.72
C GLU A 17 18.11 -16.48 5.06
N ARG A 18 18.32 -15.62 6.07
CA ARG A 18 17.80 -15.74 7.43
C ARG A 18 17.35 -14.38 7.98
N PRO A 19 16.38 -14.33 8.90
CA PRO A 19 15.93 -13.10 9.55
C PRO A 19 16.94 -12.61 10.60
N TRP A 20 18.12 -12.16 10.15
CA TRP A 20 19.27 -11.76 10.99
C TRP A 20 18.93 -10.71 12.06
N TRP A 21 17.89 -9.90 11.84
CA TRP A 21 17.41 -8.94 12.84
C TRP A 21 16.86 -9.64 14.09
N ARG A 22 16.20 -10.79 13.94
CA ARG A 22 15.67 -11.57 15.07
C ARG A 22 16.80 -12.13 15.94
N GLU A 23 17.90 -12.56 15.33
CA GLU A 23 19.11 -13.01 16.05
C GLU A 23 19.71 -11.90 16.91
N SER A 24 19.49 -10.63 16.52
CA SER A 24 19.90 -9.44 17.26
C SER A 24 18.84 -8.94 18.25
N GLY A 25 17.77 -9.71 18.48
CA GLY A 25 16.67 -9.33 19.38
C GLY A 25 15.75 -8.23 18.84
N LEU A 26 15.79 -7.95 17.53
CA LEU A 26 14.99 -6.92 16.88
C LEU A 26 13.76 -7.54 16.19
N SER A 27 12.66 -6.77 16.11
CA SER A 27 11.42 -7.22 15.45
C SER A 27 11.44 -7.07 13.92
N GLY A 28 12.44 -6.39 13.36
CA GLY A 28 12.46 -5.98 11.94
C GLY A 28 11.55 -4.78 11.63
N GLN A 29 10.83 -4.26 12.62
CA GLN A 29 10.08 -3.02 12.47
C GLN A 29 11.01 -1.81 12.55
N MET A 30 10.86 -0.91 11.59
CA MET A 30 11.55 0.38 11.53
C MET A 30 10.53 1.52 11.50
N SER A 31 10.88 2.65 12.09
CA SER A 31 10.23 3.94 11.86
C SER A 31 11.32 5.01 11.73
N ALA A 32 11.31 5.78 10.66
CA ALA A 32 12.29 6.83 10.39
C ALA A 32 11.61 8.08 9.83
N ASP A 33 12.15 9.26 10.17
CA ASP A 33 11.67 10.54 9.63
C ASP A 33 12.27 10.85 8.25
N GLU A 34 13.44 10.27 7.97
CA GLU A 34 14.22 10.48 6.74
C GLU A 34 14.40 9.16 5.96
N GLY A 35 14.90 9.28 4.74
CA GLY A 35 15.08 8.15 3.82
C GLY A 35 13.86 7.85 2.96
N THR A 36 14.06 6.99 1.96
CA THR A 36 13.02 6.60 0.98
C THR A 36 12.08 5.52 1.49
N ILE A 37 12.57 4.66 2.40
CA ILE A 37 11.74 3.71 3.14
C ILE A 37 11.76 4.12 4.60
N ARG A 38 10.61 4.54 5.10
CA ARG A 38 10.47 5.06 6.47
C ARG A 38 9.88 4.04 7.44
N THR A 39 9.24 3.01 6.92
CA THR A 39 8.65 1.96 7.75
C THR A 39 8.90 0.60 7.12
N THR A 40 9.31 -0.35 7.96
CA THR A 40 9.42 -1.76 7.57
C THR A 40 8.65 -2.63 8.53
N PHE A 41 8.27 -3.80 8.03
CA PHE A 41 7.69 -4.88 8.81
C PHE A 41 8.36 -6.19 8.43
N ASP A 42 8.59 -7.02 9.43
CA ASP A 42 8.96 -8.42 9.22
C ASP A 42 7.73 -9.22 8.79
N VAL A 43 7.82 -9.84 7.61
CA VAL A 43 6.80 -10.72 7.04
C VAL A 43 7.37 -12.12 6.76
N THR A 44 8.40 -12.50 7.51
CA THR A 44 9.03 -13.83 7.46
C THR A 44 8.04 -14.89 7.93
N GLU A 45 7.72 -15.81 7.04
CA GLU A 45 6.96 -17.02 7.36
C GLU A 45 7.74 -17.95 8.31
N PRO A 46 7.06 -18.81 9.10
CA PRO A 46 7.73 -19.85 9.87
C PRO A 46 8.66 -20.70 8.99
N ASP A 47 9.89 -20.91 9.45
CA ASP A 47 10.96 -21.65 8.74
C ASP A 47 11.34 -21.11 7.34
N GLY A 48 10.87 -19.90 7.00
CA GLY A 48 11.15 -19.23 5.73
C GLY A 48 12.42 -18.36 5.74
N PRO A 49 12.78 -17.79 4.57
CA PRO A 49 13.83 -16.77 4.49
C PRO A 49 13.42 -15.53 5.26
N GLY A 50 14.39 -14.73 5.69
CA GLY A 50 14.10 -13.45 6.32
C GLY A 50 13.50 -12.46 5.33
N VAL A 51 12.29 -11.95 5.57
CA VAL A 51 11.65 -10.96 4.68
C VAL A 51 11.29 -9.69 5.42
N LEU A 52 11.85 -8.56 4.96
CA LEU A 52 11.40 -7.22 5.34
C LEU A 52 10.61 -6.59 4.20
N THR A 53 9.40 -6.12 4.49
CA THR A 53 8.59 -5.33 3.55
C THR A 53 8.54 -3.88 3.95
N GLY A 54 8.40 -3.00 2.95
CA GLY A 54 8.22 -1.56 3.14
C GLY A 54 7.51 -0.94 1.94
N LEU A 55 7.17 0.33 2.06
CA LEU A 55 6.48 1.09 1.02
C LEU A 55 7.31 2.35 0.70
N PHE A 56 7.56 2.57 -0.58
CA PHE A 56 7.74 3.93 -1.05
C PHE A 56 6.35 4.54 -1.10
N GLY A 57 6.14 5.69 -0.46
CA GLY A 57 4.84 6.36 -0.39
C GLY A 57 4.90 7.77 -0.98
N GLY A 58 3.77 8.27 -1.47
CA GLY A 58 3.62 9.68 -1.85
C GLY A 58 4.62 10.14 -2.91
N ALA A 59 5.31 11.25 -2.63
CA ALA A 59 6.25 11.88 -3.56
C ALA A 59 7.47 10.97 -3.84
N GLU A 60 7.92 10.20 -2.85
CA GLU A 60 8.98 9.22 -2.99
C GLU A 60 8.56 8.10 -3.95
N ALA A 61 7.32 7.60 -3.84
CA ALA A 61 6.80 6.61 -4.79
C ALA A 61 6.74 7.14 -6.22
N VAL A 62 6.27 8.38 -6.42
CA VAL A 62 6.23 9.02 -7.75
C VAL A 62 7.63 9.14 -8.34
N SER A 63 8.60 9.59 -7.53
CA SER A 63 9.99 9.75 -7.97
C SER A 63 10.63 8.39 -8.29
N MET A 64 10.41 7.38 -7.44
CA MET A 64 10.96 6.03 -7.60
C MET A 64 10.30 5.22 -8.73
N SER A 65 9.04 5.50 -9.05
CA SER A 65 8.31 4.88 -10.16
C SER A 65 8.96 5.20 -11.52
N ALA A 66 9.48 6.43 -11.65
CA ALA A 66 10.24 6.85 -12.82
C ALA A 66 11.64 6.20 -12.93
N LEU A 67 12.12 5.55 -11.86
CA LEU A 67 13.41 4.86 -11.82
C LEU A 67 13.23 3.35 -12.02
N GLY A 68 14.30 2.66 -12.42
CA GLY A 68 14.31 1.21 -12.54
C GLY A 68 14.40 0.49 -11.19
N SER A 69 14.02 -0.80 -11.17
CA SER A 69 14.01 -1.65 -9.96
C SER A 69 15.35 -1.65 -9.21
N ALA A 70 16.48 -1.70 -9.90
CA ALA A 70 17.82 -1.65 -9.26
C ALA A 70 18.09 -0.34 -8.48
N ALA A 71 17.50 0.79 -8.89
CA ALA A 71 17.62 2.03 -8.12
C ALA A 71 16.77 2.00 -6.86
N ARG A 72 15.57 1.40 -6.94
CA ARG A 72 14.68 1.22 -5.79
C ARG A 72 15.24 0.22 -4.79
N GLU A 73 15.84 -0.87 -5.27
CA GLU A 73 16.58 -1.84 -4.46
C GLU A 73 17.65 -1.14 -3.62
N ARG A 74 18.55 -0.39 -4.25
CA ARG A 74 19.60 0.37 -3.55
C ARG A 74 19.01 1.32 -2.51
N ALA A 75 17.98 2.09 -2.88
CA ALA A 75 17.35 3.04 -1.98
C ALA A 75 16.69 2.35 -0.76
N PHE A 76 16.06 1.19 -0.97
CA PHE A 76 15.50 0.38 0.11
C PHE A 76 16.60 -0.12 1.05
N VAL A 77 17.64 -0.73 0.50
CA VAL A 77 18.74 -1.32 1.29
C VAL A 77 19.56 -0.26 2.01
N ASP A 78 19.77 0.92 1.42
CA ASP A 78 20.43 2.03 2.09
C ASP A 78 19.59 2.56 3.27
N SER A 79 18.26 2.60 3.11
CA SER A 79 17.35 2.96 4.21
C SER A 79 17.44 1.92 5.36
N LEU A 80 17.45 0.62 5.03
CA LEU A 80 17.66 -0.43 6.03
C LEU A 80 19.01 -0.31 6.72
N ALA A 81 20.07 -0.06 5.96
CA ALA A 81 21.42 -0.03 6.51
C ALA A 81 21.69 1.23 7.35
N ALA A 82 20.96 2.31 7.13
CA ALA A 82 20.99 3.49 7.99
C ALA A 82 20.44 3.20 9.40
N VAL A 83 19.49 2.27 9.53
CA VAL A 83 18.85 1.93 10.81
C VAL A 83 19.44 0.68 11.45
N PHE A 84 19.58 -0.40 10.69
CA PHE A 84 20.05 -1.69 11.19
C PHE A 84 21.56 -1.90 11.02
N GLY A 85 22.25 -0.95 10.38
CA GLY A 85 23.68 -1.03 10.14
C GLY A 85 24.06 -1.81 8.86
N PRO A 86 25.37 -1.99 8.61
CA PRO A 86 25.88 -2.50 7.34
C PRO A 86 25.45 -3.94 7.02
N ILE A 87 24.99 -4.71 8.01
CA ILE A 87 24.48 -6.07 7.83
C ILE A 87 23.29 -6.13 6.86
N ALA A 88 22.50 -5.07 6.74
CA ALA A 88 21.42 -4.99 5.75
C ALA A 88 21.92 -5.03 4.30
N ARG A 89 23.22 -4.77 4.04
CA ARG A 89 23.81 -4.85 2.70
C ARG A 89 24.30 -6.24 2.32
N GLN A 90 24.16 -7.23 3.20
CA GLN A 90 24.53 -8.61 2.88
C GLN A 90 23.69 -9.15 1.71
N GLN A 91 24.07 -10.30 1.17
CA GLN A 91 23.38 -10.91 0.03
C GLN A 91 21.87 -11.02 0.27
N HIS A 92 21.09 -10.51 -0.69
CA HIS A 92 19.64 -10.46 -0.64
C HIS A 92 19.04 -10.62 -2.04
N THR A 93 17.73 -10.86 -2.06
CA THR A 93 16.89 -10.71 -3.25
C THR A 93 15.93 -9.56 -3.03
N TYR A 94 15.71 -8.74 -4.06
CA TYR A 94 14.77 -7.64 -4.03
C TYR A 94 13.62 -7.88 -5.00
N VAL A 95 12.40 -7.63 -4.54
CA VAL A 95 11.21 -7.61 -5.40
C VAL A 95 10.31 -6.45 -5.01
N ASP A 96 9.67 -5.84 -5.99
CA ASP A 96 8.72 -4.76 -5.77
C ASP A 96 7.51 -4.83 -6.71
N TYR A 97 6.47 -4.09 -6.35
CA TYR A 97 5.31 -3.85 -7.19
C TYR A 97 4.96 -2.37 -7.17
N ASP A 98 5.02 -1.75 -8.34
CA ASP A 98 4.67 -0.36 -8.55
C ASP A 98 3.19 -0.23 -8.90
N TRP A 99 2.40 0.23 -7.93
CA TRP A 99 0.96 0.40 -8.13
C TRP A 99 0.61 1.62 -8.99
N LEU A 100 1.53 2.58 -9.19
CA LEU A 100 1.28 3.70 -10.09
C LEU A 100 1.28 3.25 -11.55
N ALA A 101 2.13 2.26 -11.87
CA ALA A 101 2.26 1.71 -13.21
C ALA A 101 1.15 0.70 -13.57
N ASP A 102 0.37 0.25 -12.60
CA ASP A 102 -0.74 -0.68 -12.83
C ASP A 102 -1.88 0.01 -13.61
N PRO A 103 -2.27 -0.50 -14.79
CA PRO A 103 -3.26 0.18 -15.65
C PRO A 103 -4.67 0.17 -15.08
N PHE A 104 -4.98 -0.73 -14.15
CA PHE A 104 -6.31 -0.88 -13.55
C PHE A 104 -6.44 -0.09 -12.26
N THR A 105 -5.44 -0.14 -11.37
CA THR A 105 -5.49 0.60 -10.10
C THR A 105 -4.98 2.03 -10.24
N ARG A 106 -3.91 2.25 -11.02
CA ARG A 106 -3.27 3.56 -11.27
C ARG A 106 -2.86 4.29 -9.99
N GLY A 107 -2.58 3.55 -8.93
CA GLY A 107 -2.23 4.01 -7.59
C GLY A 107 -2.69 3.05 -6.48
N CYS A 108 -2.39 3.41 -5.24
CA CYS A 108 -2.62 2.62 -4.02
C CYS A 108 -2.41 3.51 -2.77
N HIS A 109 -3.07 3.30 -1.62
CA HIS A 109 -4.06 2.26 -1.31
C HIS A 109 -5.50 2.67 -1.64
N THR A 110 -5.88 3.90 -1.34
CA THR A 110 -7.25 4.42 -1.52
C THR A 110 -7.20 5.82 -2.13
N PRO A 111 -8.23 6.28 -2.86
CA PRO A 111 -8.32 7.67 -3.29
C PRO A 111 -8.35 8.66 -2.13
N HIS A 112 -7.63 9.75 -2.35
CA HIS A 112 -7.67 10.93 -1.50
C HIS A 112 -8.55 12.00 -2.14
N PHE A 113 -9.25 12.74 -1.28
CA PHE A 113 -10.08 13.86 -1.65
C PHE A 113 -9.26 15.15 -1.51
N ALA A 114 -9.22 15.94 -2.58
CA ALA A 114 -8.68 17.30 -2.48
C ALA A 114 -9.50 18.12 -1.47
N PRO A 115 -8.93 19.20 -0.89
CA PRO A 115 -9.63 20.06 0.06
C PRO A 115 -11.02 20.48 -0.46
N GLY A 116 -12.02 20.36 0.40
CA GLY A 116 -13.42 20.72 0.11
C GLY A 116 -14.24 19.67 -0.66
N ILE A 117 -13.61 18.68 -1.32
CA ILE A 117 -14.38 17.70 -2.13
C ILE A 117 -15.25 16.81 -1.24
N TRP A 118 -14.74 16.36 -0.10
CA TRP A 118 -15.49 15.51 0.82
C TRP A 118 -16.73 16.23 1.38
N SER A 119 -16.59 17.49 1.80
CA SER A 119 -17.72 18.24 2.37
C SER A 119 -18.76 18.64 1.34
N MET A 120 -18.37 18.85 0.08
CA MET A 120 -19.32 19.19 -0.99
C MET A 120 -20.05 17.97 -1.55
N ASN A 121 -19.33 16.85 -1.76
CA ASN A 121 -19.82 15.73 -2.57
C ASN A 121 -19.77 14.37 -1.86
N GLY A 122 -19.21 14.27 -0.65
CA GLY A 122 -18.98 12.99 0.03
C GLY A 122 -20.26 12.17 0.26
N GLN A 123 -21.39 12.85 0.49
CA GLN A 123 -22.69 12.19 0.66
C GLN A 123 -23.21 11.52 -0.60
N GLN A 124 -22.80 11.99 -1.78
CA GLN A 124 -23.23 11.46 -3.09
C GLN A 124 -22.28 10.37 -3.60
N LEU A 125 -21.18 10.09 -2.88
CA LEU A 125 -20.12 9.22 -3.39
C LEU A 125 -20.61 7.82 -3.75
N ALA A 126 -21.45 7.22 -2.90
CA ALA A 126 -22.00 5.87 -3.07
C ALA A 126 -23.45 5.87 -3.60
N GLU A 127 -23.95 7.02 -4.08
CA GLU A 127 -25.33 7.12 -4.56
C GLU A 127 -25.49 6.34 -5.87
N SER A 128 -26.42 5.37 -5.90
CA SER A 128 -26.72 4.60 -7.10
C SER A 128 -27.27 5.48 -8.22
N TYR A 129 -27.00 5.11 -9.47
CA TYR A 129 -27.51 5.79 -10.66
C TYR A 129 -28.37 4.85 -11.50
N GLY A 130 -29.69 4.92 -11.32
CA GLY A 130 -30.63 3.98 -11.93
C GLY A 130 -30.29 2.54 -11.51
N PRO A 131 -30.08 1.60 -12.44
CA PRO A 131 -29.72 0.21 -12.12
C PRO A 131 -28.23 0.02 -11.75
N VAL A 132 -27.44 1.10 -11.69
CA VAL A 132 -26.00 1.03 -11.41
C VAL A 132 -25.76 1.30 -9.92
N HIS A 133 -25.23 0.29 -9.23
CA HIS A 133 -24.81 0.38 -7.82
C HIS A 133 -23.28 0.42 -7.71
N PHE A 134 -22.78 1.09 -6.68
CA PHE A 134 -21.35 1.28 -6.46
C PHE A 134 -20.87 0.49 -5.25
N ALA A 135 -19.96 -0.45 -5.50
CA ALA A 135 -19.27 -1.21 -4.46
C ALA A 135 -17.76 -1.04 -4.55
N GLY A 136 -17.07 -1.22 -3.44
CA GLY A 136 -15.63 -0.96 -3.33
C GLY A 136 -15.24 -0.53 -1.92
N ALA A 137 -13.94 -0.60 -1.60
CA ALA A 137 -13.46 -0.21 -0.29
C ALA A 137 -13.77 1.26 0.03
N GLU A 138 -13.86 2.09 -1.00
CA GLU A 138 -14.11 3.53 -0.99
C GLU A 138 -15.54 3.89 -0.60
N TYR A 139 -16.49 2.98 -0.77
CA TYR A 139 -17.90 3.21 -0.48
C TYR A 139 -18.31 2.70 0.90
N ALA A 140 -17.40 2.00 1.61
CA ALA A 140 -17.66 1.52 2.95
C ALA A 140 -17.59 2.66 3.98
N SER A 141 -18.58 2.72 4.87
CA SER A 141 -18.62 3.65 6.01
C SER A 141 -17.66 3.27 7.15
N LYS A 142 -17.20 2.01 7.17
CA LYS A 142 -16.23 1.47 8.13
C LYS A 142 -15.14 0.75 7.37
N PHE A 143 -13.89 0.89 7.83
CA PHE A 143 -12.71 0.31 7.19
C PHE A 143 -12.55 0.73 5.71
N ASN A 144 -12.90 2.00 5.43
CA ASN A 144 -12.73 2.61 4.11
C ASN A 144 -11.28 2.49 3.65
N GLY A 145 -11.06 2.04 2.41
CA GLY A 145 -9.72 1.85 1.84
C GLY A 145 -9.01 0.55 2.27
N TYR A 146 -9.68 -0.34 3.01
CA TYR A 146 -9.16 -1.65 3.39
C TYR A 146 -9.98 -2.79 2.77
N LEU A 147 -9.40 -3.99 2.74
CA LEU A 147 -10.08 -5.22 2.29
C LEU A 147 -11.42 -5.44 3.00
N GLU A 148 -11.47 -5.18 4.31
CA GLU A 148 -12.71 -5.31 5.10
C GLU A 148 -13.80 -4.35 4.60
N GLY A 149 -13.43 -3.13 4.19
CA GLY A 149 -14.34 -2.18 3.56
C GLY A 149 -14.89 -2.72 2.23
N ALA A 150 -14.02 -3.25 1.37
CA ALA A 150 -14.44 -3.82 0.09
C ALA A 150 -15.42 -4.98 0.26
N ILE A 151 -15.13 -5.90 1.18
CA ILE A 151 -15.99 -7.05 1.48
C ILE A 151 -17.35 -6.59 1.99
N ARG A 152 -17.38 -5.62 2.91
CA ARG A 152 -18.62 -5.09 3.48
C ARG A 152 -19.47 -4.39 2.43
N SER A 153 -18.89 -3.43 1.72
CA SER A 153 -19.60 -2.67 0.68
C SER A 153 -20.17 -3.60 -0.40
N GLY A 154 -19.38 -4.57 -0.89
CA GLY A 154 -19.88 -5.52 -1.88
C GLY A 154 -21.04 -6.38 -1.38
N ARG A 155 -20.98 -6.84 -0.12
CA ARG A 155 -22.07 -7.63 0.49
C ARG A 155 -23.31 -6.80 0.78
N GLU A 156 -23.13 -5.53 1.17
CA GLU A 156 -24.23 -4.62 1.46
C GLU A 156 -24.99 -4.26 0.18
N GLU A 157 -24.28 -3.87 -0.88
CA GLU A 157 -24.90 -3.56 -2.17
C GLU A 157 -25.56 -4.77 -2.82
N ALA A 158 -24.96 -5.97 -2.72
CA ALA A 158 -25.60 -7.19 -3.21
C ALA A 158 -26.97 -7.44 -2.54
N LYS A 159 -27.12 -7.11 -1.24
CA LYS A 159 -28.40 -7.22 -0.53
C LYS A 159 -29.39 -6.14 -0.92
N VAL A 160 -28.92 -4.93 -1.28
CA VAL A 160 -29.76 -3.86 -1.82
C VAL A 160 -30.36 -4.34 -3.14
N ILE A 161 -29.51 -4.75 -4.08
CA ILE A 161 -29.93 -5.25 -5.40
C ILE A 161 -30.90 -6.43 -5.28
N ALA A 162 -30.59 -7.42 -4.44
CA ALA A 162 -31.47 -8.57 -4.23
C ALA A 162 -32.89 -8.16 -3.78
N ARG A 163 -33.02 -7.12 -2.94
CA ARG A 163 -34.33 -6.62 -2.50
C ARG A 163 -35.08 -5.87 -3.61
N GLU A 164 -34.37 -5.25 -4.53
CA GLU A 164 -34.96 -4.51 -5.66
C GLU A 164 -35.48 -5.44 -6.74
N ILE A 165 -34.87 -6.63 -6.92
CA ILE A 165 -35.25 -7.59 -7.96
C ILE A 165 -36.20 -8.70 -7.49
N GLY A 166 -36.39 -8.87 -6.17
CA GLY A 166 -37.27 -9.90 -5.58
C GLY A 166 -36.62 -11.27 -5.45
#